data_AF-A0A8J7CRT9-F1
#
_entry.id   AF-A0A8J7CRT9-F1
#
_cell.length_a   1.000
_cell.length_b   1.000
_cell.length_c   1.000
_cell.angle_alpha   90.00
_cell.angle_beta   90.00
_cell.angle_gamma   90.00
#
_symmetry.space_group_name_H-M   'P 1'
#
loop_
_entity.id
_entity.type
_entity.pdbx_description
1 polymer ?
#
loop_
_entity_poly.entity_id
_entity_poly.type
_entity_poly.pdbx_seq_one_letter_code
_entity_poly.pdbx_strand_id
1 'polypeptide(L)'
;MAEKILKSVILVESAAKARTFRKFIGRTYSVLSTDGFLKDLPKSRIGVNESYQPDYITVRGKGPLLAELKRETLRARRIFLATDPDERGEFLARQCCEIFGVNALSRCRIVLNELTREKFRAALDAARPIENNLADAFQAKQIIDKYVSHRIGEYLSLKIWRGVKVGRFRAMLLKLIAKPPALKTLKPGKILTPAALQEIALNELNFSAARTRFIAEQLYEGFNFGTDGTAGLIAFPHGDSISLTSEARTPETVREFLTEYQLKLYGLIHTRLTEKKSAASYKIDGTVSDATLMAAFDKLGVNWADVYSVGIASLIKRKYIVAAEGVYKVTVLGQRVLDALNGFFDEVFSPAAYNEITARVRDVAQGLVDKSSVIESYCDKFNAAFAEAAASVGEDARVQNEPVVESDEVCEKCGRKMLIRHGRYGTFLACSGYPECKNAKPYLEPLEQSCPKCGGRLMKRTLNRGRTFYCCAACDFMTWDEPQSMTCNVCGATMFAHRFKDRAPMFYCGNENCSTRTNHPMNKILARLKHRSEIRRQRKESAQ
;
A
#
# COMPACT_ATOMS: atom_id res chain seq x y z
N MET A 1 0.44 -5.65 53.28
CA MET A 1 1.06 -5.61 51.94
C MET A 1 0.01 -6.02 50.92
N ALA A 2 -0.42 -5.13 50.03
CA ALA A 2 -1.43 -5.48 49.03
C ALA A 2 -0.84 -6.48 48.04
N GLU A 3 -1.41 -7.68 47.99
CA GLU A 3 -1.03 -8.74 47.07
C GLU A 3 -1.17 -8.22 45.63
N LYS A 4 -0.05 -8.08 44.93
CA LYS A 4 -0.03 -7.50 43.58
C LYS A 4 -0.62 -8.53 42.62
N ILE A 5 -1.93 -8.48 42.38
CA ILE A 5 -2.65 -9.38 41.47
C ILE A 5 -1.93 -9.39 40.11
N LEU A 6 -1.31 -10.52 39.77
CA LEU A 6 -0.65 -10.73 38.49
C LEU A 6 -1.71 -10.69 37.38
N LYS A 7 -1.59 -9.70 36.49
CA LYS A 7 -2.52 -9.53 35.37
C LYS A 7 -2.22 -10.55 34.27
N SER A 8 -3.26 -11.00 33.59
CA SER A 8 -3.10 -11.71 32.31
C SER A 8 -2.84 -10.70 31.19
N VAL A 9 -1.97 -11.02 30.25
CA VAL A 9 -1.64 -10.15 29.10
C VAL A 9 -2.33 -10.66 27.85
N ILE A 10 -2.88 -9.75 27.06
CA ILE A 10 -3.46 -10.00 25.75
C ILE A 10 -2.65 -9.22 24.72
N LEU A 11 -2.04 -9.93 23.77
CA LEU A 11 -1.30 -9.34 22.67
C LEU A 11 -2.21 -9.25 21.43
N VAL A 12 -2.25 -8.07 20.81
CA VAL A 12 -2.98 -7.81 19.56
C VAL A 12 -2.05 -7.17 18.53
N GLU A 13 -2.44 -7.20 17.26
CA GLU A 13 -1.62 -6.68 16.17
C GLU A 13 -1.63 -5.14 16.06
N SER A 14 -2.71 -4.47 16.47
CA SER A 14 -2.87 -3.03 16.31
C SER A 14 -3.23 -2.28 17.59
N ALA A 15 -2.77 -1.03 17.67
CA ALA A 15 -3.08 -0.14 18.79
C ALA A 15 -4.58 0.24 18.86
N ALA A 16 -5.28 0.22 17.73
CA ALA A 16 -6.73 0.50 17.68
C ALA A 16 -7.51 -0.64 18.34
N LYS A 17 -7.25 -1.88 17.93
CA LYS A 17 -7.82 -3.08 18.55
C LYS A 17 -7.48 -3.18 20.04
N ALA A 18 -6.25 -2.79 20.42
CA ALA A 18 -5.85 -2.74 21.83
C ALA A 18 -6.72 -1.77 22.65
N ARG A 19 -7.03 -0.58 22.11
CA ARG A 19 -7.92 0.39 22.76
C ARG A 19 -9.35 -0.14 22.90
N THR A 20 -9.85 -0.84 21.88
CA THR A 20 -11.18 -1.46 21.90
C THR A 20 -11.26 -2.55 22.97
N PHE A 21 -10.31 -3.49 23.01
CA PHE A 21 -10.30 -4.57 24.00
C PHE A 21 -10.14 -4.09 25.44
N ARG A 22 -9.38 -3.02 25.69
CA ARG A 22 -9.28 -2.41 27.04
C ARG A 22 -10.63 -2.00 27.61
N LYS A 23 -11.65 -1.73 26.77
CA LYS A 23 -13.01 -1.40 27.20
C LYS A 23 -13.91 -2.62 27.38
N PHE A 24 -13.49 -3.80 26.91
CA PHE A 24 -14.24 -5.05 27.07
C PHE A 24 -13.85 -5.81 28.34
N ILE A 25 -12.65 -5.56 28.84
CA ILE A 25 -12.04 -6.32 29.95
C ILE A 25 -11.94 -5.50 31.23
N GLY A 26 -11.95 -6.21 32.37
CA GLY A 26 -11.75 -5.62 33.69
C GLY A 26 -10.28 -5.41 34.06
N ARG A 27 -10.03 -5.00 35.32
CA ARG A 27 -8.69 -4.68 35.85
C ARG A 27 -7.71 -5.87 35.89
N THR A 28 -8.19 -7.08 35.66
CA THR A 28 -7.43 -8.35 35.70
C THR A 28 -6.60 -8.61 34.43
N TYR A 29 -6.85 -7.88 33.35
CA TYR A 29 -6.15 -8.04 32.08
C TYR A 29 -5.37 -6.77 31.69
N SER A 30 -4.29 -6.95 30.94
CA SER A 30 -3.53 -5.90 30.26
C SER A 30 -3.52 -6.17 28.75
N VAL A 31 -3.82 -5.17 27.93
CA VAL A 31 -3.77 -5.32 26.44
C VAL A 31 -2.62 -4.52 25.87
N LEU A 32 -1.75 -5.22 25.15
CA LEU A 32 -0.57 -4.66 24.51
C LEU A 32 -0.63 -4.89 23.00
N SER A 33 -0.09 -3.96 22.22
CA SER A 33 -0.01 -4.05 20.76
C SER A 33 1.40 -4.44 20.33
N THR A 34 1.51 -5.31 19.33
CA THR A 34 2.79 -5.60 18.66
C THR A 34 3.09 -4.65 17.50
N ASP A 35 2.12 -3.81 17.12
CA ASP A 35 2.12 -2.92 15.96
C ASP A 35 2.50 -3.66 14.67
N GLY A 36 1.94 -4.86 14.48
CA GLY A 36 2.26 -5.84 13.45
C GLY A 36 3.42 -6.77 13.82
N PHE A 37 4.14 -7.29 12.82
CA PHE A 37 5.22 -8.26 13.03
C PHE A 37 6.42 -7.70 13.80
N LEU A 38 6.87 -8.41 14.83
CA LEU A 38 8.07 -8.06 15.62
C LEU A 38 9.37 -8.55 14.96
N LYS A 39 9.30 -9.71 14.29
CA LYS A 39 10.35 -10.28 13.46
C LYS A 39 9.84 -10.49 12.03
N ASP A 40 10.69 -10.28 11.04
CA ASP A 40 10.37 -10.43 9.63
C ASP A 40 11.62 -10.83 8.84
N LEU A 41 11.46 -11.27 7.60
CA LEU A 41 12.58 -11.56 6.71
C LEU A 41 13.38 -10.26 6.43
N PRO A 42 14.72 -10.33 6.38
CA PRO A 42 15.57 -9.17 6.19
C PRO A 42 15.27 -8.45 4.87
N LYS A 43 15.23 -7.11 4.87
CA LYS A 43 14.89 -6.35 3.67
C LYS A 43 16.00 -6.33 2.60
N SER A 44 17.27 -6.40 3.01
CA SER A 44 18.45 -6.24 2.14
C SER A 44 18.92 -7.54 1.49
N ARG A 45 18.90 -8.65 2.21
CA ARG A 45 19.30 -9.99 1.74
C ARG A 45 18.10 -10.91 1.50
N ILE A 46 18.35 -12.09 0.93
CA ILE A 46 17.32 -13.11 0.68
C ILE A 46 16.67 -13.57 1.98
N GLY A 47 17.45 -13.83 3.03
CA GLY A 47 16.92 -14.26 4.33
C GLY A 47 16.23 -15.63 4.30
N VAL A 48 16.46 -16.41 3.25
CA VAL A 48 16.00 -17.78 3.05
C VAL A 48 17.20 -18.53 2.49
N ASN A 49 17.59 -19.65 3.09
CA ASN A 49 18.72 -20.46 2.61
C ASN A 49 18.30 -21.40 1.47
N GLU A 50 19.24 -22.22 0.98
CA GLU A 50 19.00 -23.15 -0.14
C GLU A 50 17.99 -24.26 0.21
N SER A 51 17.90 -24.65 1.49
CA SER A 51 16.87 -25.56 2.01
C SER A 51 15.57 -24.84 2.39
N TYR A 52 15.36 -23.62 1.89
CA TYR A 52 14.18 -22.80 2.13
C TYR A 52 13.89 -22.43 3.60
N GLN A 53 14.88 -22.56 4.49
CA GLN A 53 14.73 -22.17 5.89
C GLN A 53 14.84 -20.65 6.04
N PRO A 54 13.86 -20.00 6.70
CA PRO A 54 13.85 -18.55 6.87
C PRO A 54 14.74 -18.09 8.03
N ASP A 55 15.46 -16.99 7.81
CA ASP A 55 16.20 -16.25 8.84
C ASP A 55 15.40 -14.98 9.22
N TYR A 56 14.66 -15.07 10.32
CA TYR A 56 13.84 -13.97 10.82
C TYR A 56 14.65 -13.03 11.72
N ILE A 57 14.72 -11.76 11.33
CA ILE A 57 15.38 -10.71 12.10
C ILE A 57 14.37 -9.77 12.75
N THR A 58 14.75 -9.11 13.83
CA THR A 58 13.93 -8.07 14.45
C THR A 58 13.68 -6.92 13.45
N VAL A 59 12.43 -6.51 13.32
CA VAL A 59 12.05 -5.40 12.44
C VAL A 59 12.73 -4.11 12.91
N ARG A 60 13.36 -3.38 11.98
CA ARG A 60 14.06 -2.12 12.26
C ARG A 60 13.13 -1.13 12.97
N GLY A 61 13.57 -0.62 14.12
CA GLY A 61 12.83 0.33 14.96
C GLY A 61 11.97 -0.31 16.05
N LYS A 62 11.74 -1.64 16.02
CA LYS A 62 10.92 -2.34 17.02
C LYS A 62 11.68 -2.85 18.25
N GLY A 63 12.99 -2.61 18.34
CA GLY A 63 13.80 -3.03 19.49
C GLY A 63 13.25 -2.56 20.85
N PRO A 64 12.95 -1.26 21.03
CA PRO A 64 12.38 -0.74 22.28
C PRO A 64 11.01 -1.36 22.62
N LEU A 65 10.12 -1.48 21.62
CA LEU A 65 8.81 -2.10 21.80
C LEU A 65 8.95 -3.57 22.21
N LEU A 66 9.84 -4.32 21.57
CA LEU A 66 10.10 -5.72 21.91
C LEU A 66 10.61 -5.86 23.35
N ALA A 67 11.49 -4.97 23.79
CA ALA A 67 11.99 -4.96 25.17
C ALA A 67 10.87 -4.63 26.18
N GLU A 68 9.99 -3.69 25.85
CA GLU A 68 8.80 -3.39 26.66
C GLU A 68 7.85 -4.59 26.77
N LEU A 69 7.47 -5.18 25.64
CA LEU A 69 6.59 -6.34 25.60
C LEU A 69 7.17 -7.53 26.38
N LYS A 70 8.48 -7.79 26.27
CA LYS A 70 9.16 -8.83 27.06
C LYS A 70 9.05 -8.57 28.57
N ARG A 71 9.26 -7.34 29.03
CA ARG A 71 9.15 -6.99 30.45
C ARG A 71 7.73 -7.19 30.99
N GLU A 72 6.71 -6.81 30.23
CA GLU A 72 5.32 -6.95 30.64
C GLU A 72 4.85 -8.41 30.59
N THR A 73 5.25 -9.17 29.57
CA THR A 73 4.89 -10.59 29.42
C THR A 73 5.56 -11.48 30.48
N LEU A 74 6.80 -11.19 30.89
CA LEU A 74 7.48 -11.91 31.99
C LEU A 74 6.76 -11.81 33.34
N ARG A 75 6.00 -10.73 33.55
CA ARG A 75 5.22 -10.50 34.79
C ARG A 75 3.77 -10.98 34.66
N ALA A 76 3.38 -11.52 33.51
CA ALA A 76 2.02 -11.92 33.25
C ALA A 76 1.72 -13.26 33.90
N ARG A 77 0.51 -13.40 34.47
CA ARG A 77 0.02 -14.71 34.95
C ARG A 77 -0.19 -15.69 33.78
N ARG A 78 -0.71 -15.17 32.67
CA ARG A 78 -1.02 -15.91 31.44
C ARG A 78 -0.98 -14.94 30.27
N ILE A 79 -0.58 -15.44 29.10
CA ILE A 79 -0.52 -14.66 27.87
C ILE A 79 -1.54 -15.23 26.88
N PHE A 80 -2.37 -14.35 26.33
CA PHE A 80 -3.29 -14.64 25.24
C PHE A 80 -2.88 -13.86 23.99
N LEU A 81 -3.18 -14.43 22.84
CA LEU A 81 -2.86 -13.92 21.51
C LEU A 81 -4.18 -13.71 20.77
N ALA A 82 -4.55 -12.45 20.55
CA ALA A 82 -5.82 -12.07 19.94
C ALA A 82 -5.59 -11.34 18.61
N THR A 83 -4.77 -11.97 17.76
CA THR A 83 -4.46 -11.50 16.41
C THR A 83 -5.64 -11.68 15.45
N ASP A 84 -5.56 -11.12 14.26
CA ASP A 84 -6.61 -11.26 13.23
C ASP A 84 -6.92 -12.72 12.88
N PRO A 85 -8.18 -13.03 12.47
CA PRO A 85 -8.65 -14.39 12.19
C PRO A 85 -8.23 -14.88 10.79
N ASP A 86 -6.98 -14.66 10.39
CA ASP A 86 -6.42 -15.07 9.10
C ASP A 86 -5.07 -15.81 9.25
N GLU A 87 -4.57 -16.39 8.16
CA GLU A 87 -3.28 -17.11 8.14
C GLU A 87 -2.12 -16.23 8.64
N ARG A 88 -2.17 -14.93 8.33
CA ARG A 88 -1.18 -13.93 8.74
C ARG A 88 -1.21 -13.72 10.26
N GLY A 89 -2.40 -13.57 10.83
CA GLY A 89 -2.65 -13.40 12.26
C GLY A 89 -2.26 -14.66 13.02
N GLU A 90 -2.50 -15.83 12.46
CA GLU A 90 -2.06 -17.11 13.04
C GLU A 90 -0.53 -17.22 13.06
N PHE A 91 0.13 -16.85 11.95
CA PHE A 91 1.59 -16.80 11.90
C PHE A 91 2.19 -15.79 12.88
N LEU A 92 1.59 -14.61 13.02
CA LEU A 92 1.99 -13.61 14.03
C LEU A 92 1.83 -14.17 15.46
N ALA A 93 0.73 -14.87 15.74
CA ALA A 93 0.51 -15.51 17.02
C ALA A 93 1.58 -16.58 17.31
N ARG A 94 1.89 -17.45 16.33
CA ARG A 94 2.98 -18.44 16.44
C ARG A 94 4.33 -17.78 16.76
N GLN A 95 4.68 -16.69 16.06
CA GLN A 95 5.91 -15.95 16.36
C GLN A 95 5.89 -15.34 17.76
N CYS A 96 4.73 -14.89 18.25
CA CYS A 96 4.61 -14.40 19.63
C CYS A 96 4.82 -15.53 20.65
N CYS A 97 4.35 -16.75 20.37
CA CYS A 97 4.66 -17.92 21.19
C CYS A 97 6.18 -18.14 21.31
N GLU A 98 6.90 -18.12 20.20
CA GLU A 98 8.36 -18.26 20.18
C GLU A 98 9.09 -17.11 20.91
N ILE A 99 8.64 -15.87 20.70
CA ILE A 99 9.30 -14.67 21.25
C ILE A 99 9.09 -14.54 22.77
N PHE A 100 7.90 -14.89 23.26
CA PHE A 100 7.48 -14.67 24.64
C PHE A 100 7.37 -15.96 25.47
N GLY A 101 7.74 -17.12 24.91
CA GLY A 101 7.74 -18.40 25.61
C GLY A 101 6.35 -18.93 25.95
N VAL A 102 5.35 -18.67 25.09
CA VAL A 102 3.99 -19.20 25.26
C VAL A 102 3.91 -20.59 24.64
N ASN A 103 3.38 -21.56 25.38
CA ASN A 103 3.13 -22.89 24.82
C ASN A 103 2.03 -22.82 23.74
N ALA A 104 2.39 -23.05 22.48
CA ALA A 104 1.47 -23.00 21.33
C ALA A 104 0.35 -24.06 21.39
N LEU A 105 0.55 -25.15 22.15
CA LEU A 105 -0.45 -26.19 22.38
C LEU A 105 -1.45 -25.83 23.50
N SER A 106 -1.16 -24.77 24.26
CA SER A 106 -2.08 -24.30 25.30
C SER A 106 -3.23 -23.48 24.70
N ARG A 107 -4.30 -23.29 25.47
CA ARG A 107 -5.42 -22.39 25.12
C ARG A 107 -4.98 -20.92 25.17
N CYS A 108 -4.18 -20.48 24.20
CA CYS A 108 -3.60 -19.14 24.15
C CYS A 108 -4.15 -18.27 23.01
N ARG A 109 -4.81 -18.85 22.01
CA ARG A 109 -5.27 -18.15 20.81
C ARG A 109 -6.75 -17.75 20.91
N ILE A 110 -7.02 -16.46 20.82
CA ILE A 110 -8.37 -15.87 20.79
C ILE A 110 -8.65 -15.42 19.36
N VAL A 111 -9.68 -15.95 18.71
CA VAL A 111 -10.04 -15.63 17.33
C VAL A 111 -11.36 -14.85 17.31
N LEU A 112 -11.38 -13.69 16.65
CA LEU A 112 -12.54 -12.79 16.65
C LEU A 112 -12.84 -12.25 15.26
N ASN A 113 -13.97 -12.70 14.71
CA ASN A 113 -14.51 -12.18 13.46
C ASN A 113 -15.26 -10.86 13.65
N GLU A 114 -15.82 -10.65 14.85
CA GLU A 114 -16.56 -9.45 15.23
C GLU A 114 -16.03 -8.87 16.53
N LEU A 115 -15.86 -7.55 16.55
CA LEU A 115 -15.26 -6.82 17.65
C LEU A 115 -16.32 -6.29 18.63
N THR A 116 -17.00 -7.21 19.33
CA THR A 116 -18.06 -6.92 20.30
C THR A 116 -17.71 -7.45 21.69
N ARG A 117 -18.29 -6.86 22.76
CA ARG A 117 -17.96 -7.25 24.14
C ARG A 117 -18.36 -8.70 24.43
N GLU A 118 -19.52 -9.11 23.95
CA GLU A 118 -20.06 -10.46 24.14
C GLU A 118 -19.20 -11.51 23.41
N LYS A 119 -18.93 -11.30 22.11
CA LYS A 119 -18.10 -12.23 21.32
C LYS A 119 -16.68 -12.30 21.85
N PHE A 120 -16.12 -11.19 22.33
CA PHE A 120 -14.80 -11.19 22.97
C PHE A 120 -14.76 -12.11 24.21
N ARG A 121 -15.76 -12.04 25.09
CA ARG A 121 -15.82 -12.91 26.28
C ARG A 121 -15.96 -14.37 25.89
N ALA A 122 -16.87 -14.67 24.97
CA ALA A 122 -17.05 -16.03 24.46
C ALA A 122 -15.75 -16.58 23.82
N ALA A 123 -15.03 -15.77 23.03
CA ALA A 123 -13.77 -16.16 22.40
C ALA A 123 -12.62 -16.31 23.40
N LEU A 124 -12.63 -15.55 24.50
CA LEU A 124 -11.66 -15.70 25.59
C LEU A 124 -11.85 -17.04 26.32
N ASP A 125 -13.10 -17.43 26.58
CA ASP A 125 -13.44 -18.71 27.21
C ASP A 125 -13.18 -19.90 26.27
N ALA A 126 -13.44 -19.71 24.98
CA ALA A 126 -13.19 -20.68 23.91
C ALA A 126 -11.77 -20.61 23.32
N ALA A 127 -10.82 -19.96 24.00
CA ALA A 127 -9.45 -19.84 23.52
C ALA A 127 -8.87 -21.21 23.14
N ARG A 128 -8.25 -21.29 21.97
CA ARG A 128 -7.74 -22.54 21.38
C ARG A 128 -6.21 -22.57 21.29
N PRO A 129 -5.59 -23.72 20.98
CA PRO A 129 -4.20 -23.79 20.54
C PRO A 129 -3.97 -23.05 19.22
N ILE A 130 -2.70 -22.81 18.90
CA ILE A 130 -2.28 -22.28 17.59
C ILE A 130 -2.50 -23.34 16.51
N GLU A 131 -3.09 -22.94 15.40
CA GLU A 131 -3.24 -23.78 14.21
C GLU A 131 -1.97 -23.67 13.34
N ASN A 132 -1.08 -24.65 13.48
CA ASN A 132 0.22 -24.64 12.79
C ASN A 132 0.07 -24.64 11.26
N ASN A 133 -0.92 -25.35 10.72
CA ASN A 133 -1.18 -25.44 9.29
C ASN A 133 -1.49 -24.06 8.67
N LEU A 134 -2.33 -23.25 9.32
CA LEU A 134 -2.60 -21.87 8.88
C LEU A 134 -1.35 -20.99 8.94
N ALA A 135 -0.57 -21.11 10.01
CA ALA A 135 0.68 -20.37 10.15
C ALA A 135 1.73 -20.80 9.11
N ASP A 136 1.74 -22.08 8.75
CA ASP A 136 2.60 -22.66 7.71
C ASP A 136 2.20 -22.23 6.30
N ALA A 137 0.91 -22.12 6.01
CA ALA A 137 0.42 -21.57 4.74
C ALA A 137 0.95 -20.14 4.50
N PHE A 138 0.82 -19.26 5.51
CA PHE A 138 1.38 -17.90 5.41
C PHE A 138 2.90 -17.92 5.26
N GLN A 139 3.60 -18.75 6.03
CA GLN A 139 5.06 -18.84 5.96
C GLN A 139 5.53 -19.35 4.58
N ALA A 140 4.87 -20.36 4.00
CA ALA A 140 5.19 -20.85 2.65
C ALA A 140 5.09 -19.72 1.62
N LYS A 141 3.98 -18.97 1.65
CA LYS A 141 3.78 -17.81 0.78
C LYS A 141 4.89 -16.76 0.96
N GLN A 142 5.26 -16.47 2.21
CA GLN A 142 6.31 -15.51 2.53
C GLN A 142 7.69 -15.96 1.99
N ILE A 143 8.04 -17.24 2.17
CA ILE A 143 9.30 -17.83 1.71
C ILE A 143 9.38 -17.81 0.18
N ILE A 144 8.35 -18.32 -0.49
CA ILE A 144 8.27 -18.35 -1.96
C ILE A 144 8.41 -16.95 -2.54
N ASP A 145 7.59 -16.00 -2.07
CA ASP A 145 7.60 -14.64 -2.60
C ASP A 145 8.95 -13.96 -2.34
N LYS A 146 9.60 -14.22 -1.19
CA LYS A 146 10.90 -13.66 -0.85
C LYS A 146 12.02 -14.22 -1.72
N TYR A 147 12.09 -15.54 -1.84
CA TYR A 147 13.11 -16.26 -2.60
C TYR A 147 13.07 -15.84 -4.08
N VAL A 148 11.90 -15.97 -4.71
CA VAL A 148 11.69 -15.62 -6.12
C VAL A 148 11.95 -14.14 -6.39
N SER A 149 11.45 -13.23 -5.54
CA SER A 149 11.70 -11.80 -5.73
C SER A 149 13.17 -11.41 -5.60
N HIS A 150 13.95 -12.15 -4.79
CA HIS A 150 15.39 -11.89 -4.65
C HIS A 150 16.15 -12.33 -5.89
N ARG A 151 15.95 -13.58 -6.32
CA ARG A 151 16.61 -14.20 -7.49
C ARG A 151 16.30 -13.43 -8.77
N ILE A 152 15.03 -13.12 -9.04
CA ILE A 152 14.66 -12.25 -10.17
C ILE A 152 15.34 -10.89 -10.06
N GLY A 153 15.41 -10.33 -8.85
CA GLY A 153 16.06 -9.04 -8.61
C GLY A 153 17.55 -9.04 -8.96
N GLU A 154 18.26 -10.16 -8.77
CA GLU A 154 19.65 -10.34 -9.19
C GLU A 154 19.75 -10.37 -10.72
N TYR A 155 18.96 -11.21 -11.37
CA TYR A 155 18.88 -11.29 -12.83
C TYR A 155 18.54 -9.93 -13.47
N LEU A 156 17.50 -9.23 -12.98
CA LEU A 156 17.11 -7.92 -13.49
C LEU A 156 18.17 -6.85 -13.21
N SER A 157 18.91 -6.96 -12.11
CA SER A 157 20.00 -6.02 -11.82
C SER A 157 21.16 -6.17 -12.79
N LEU A 158 21.42 -7.38 -13.27
CA LEU A 158 22.42 -7.67 -14.30
C LEU A 158 21.93 -7.25 -15.70
N LYS A 159 20.69 -7.61 -16.06
CA LYS A 159 20.14 -7.39 -17.40
C LYS A 159 19.70 -5.95 -17.67
N ILE A 160 19.28 -5.22 -16.64
CA ILE A 160 18.75 -3.84 -16.76
C ILE A 160 19.67 -2.87 -16.04
N TRP A 161 19.59 -2.78 -14.71
CA TRP A 161 20.52 -2.04 -13.85
C TRP A 161 20.24 -2.27 -12.37
N ARG A 162 21.19 -1.86 -11.53
CA ARG A 162 21.15 -2.00 -10.07
C ARG A 162 19.85 -1.49 -9.45
N GLY A 163 19.19 -2.36 -8.69
CA GLY A 163 18.04 -1.99 -7.86
C GLY A 163 16.67 -2.22 -8.51
N VAL A 164 16.64 -2.59 -9.79
CA VAL A 164 15.44 -3.11 -10.45
C VAL A 164 15.07 -4.44 -9.80
N LYS A 165 13.86 -4.51 -9.23
CA LYS A 165 13.32 -5.72 -8.59
C LYS A 165 11.82 -5.75 -8.76
N VAL A 166 11.29 -6.93 -9.03
CA VAL A 166 9.86 -7.18 -9.13
C VAL A 166 9.58 -8.55 -8.49
N GLY A 167 8.47 -8.65 -7.78
CA GLY A 167 8.02 -9.91 -7.20
C GLY A 167 6.88 -10.50 -8.02
N ARG A 168 6.59 -11.80 -7.81
CA ARG A 168 5.61 -12.59 -8.55
C ARG A 168 4.28 -11.88 -8.84
N PHE A 169 3.55 -11.47 -7.79
CA PHE A 169 2.27 -10.75 -7.97
C PHE A 169 2.42 -9.43 -8.74
N ARG A 170 3.51 -8.68 -8.50
CA ARG A 170 3.75 -7.39 -9.17
C ARG A 170 4.15 -7.57 -10.63
N ALA A 171 4.85 -8.65 -10.95
CA ALA A 171 5.19 -9.02 -12.32
C ALA A 171 3.93 -9.41 -13.10
N MET A 172 3.08 -10.25 -12.52
CA MET A 172 1.76 -10.59 -13.07
C MET A 172 0.90 -9.33 -13.27
N LEU A 173 0.81 -8.47 -12.24
CA LEU A 173 0.06 -7.22 -12.32
C LEU A 173 0.61 -6.28 -13.42
N LEU A 174 1.93 -6.16 -13.55
CA LEU A 174 2.56 -5.37 -14.61
C LEU A 174 2.24 -5.95 -16.01
N LYS A 175 2.25 -7.28 -16.17
CA LYS A 175 1.83 -7.97 -17.40
C LYS A 175 0.37 -7.66 -17.74
N LEU A 176 -0.53 -7.72 -16.76
CA LEU A 176 -1.95 -7.38 -16.92
C LEU A 176 -2.18 -5.91 -17.25
N ILE A 177 -1.36 -4.99 -16.71
CA ILE A 177 -1.45 -3.56 -17.06
C ILE A 177 -0.99 -3.34 -18.50
N ALA A 178 0.06 -4.02 -18.94
CA ALA A 178 0.56 -3.91 -20.31
C ALA A 178 -0.39 -4.51 -21.35
N LYS A 179 -1.02 -5.65 -21.01
CA LYS A 179 -1.91 -6.42 -21.87
C LYS A 179 -3.16 -6.83 -21.08
N PRO A 180 -4.12 -5.91 -20.86
CA PRO A 180 -5.36 -6.23 -20.19
C PRO A 180 -6.19 -7.21 -21.03
N PRO A 181 -6.90 -8.18 -20.42
CA PRO A 181 -7.82 -9.03 -21.17
C PRO A 181 -9.00 -8.21 -21.71
N ALA A 182 -9.53 -8.61 -22.87
CA ALA A 182 -10.74 -8.00 -23.41
C ALA A 182 -11.94 -8.27 -22.47
N LEU A 183 -12.56 -7.19 -22.00
CA LEU A 183 -13.69 -7.20 -21.07
C LEU A 183 -14.78 -6.27 -21.61
N LYS A 184 -16.03 -6.77 -21.68
CA LYS A 184 -17.18 -6.00 -22.18
C LYS A 184 -18.09 -5.49 -21.07
N THR A 185 -18.13 -6.17 -19.93
CA THR A 185 -19.04 -5.85 -18.83
C THR A 185 -18.50 -6.40 -17.52
N LEU A 186 -18.60 -5.61 -16.48
CA LEU A 186 -18.32 -5.99 -15.10
C LEU A 186 -19.65 -6.30 -14.40
N LYS A 187 -19.75 -7.47 -13.78
CA LYS A 187 -20.94 -7.88 -13.01
C LYS A 187 -20.51 -8.16 -11.57
N PRO A 188 -20.86 -7.28 -10.63
CA PRO A 188 -20.53 -7.49 -9.24
C PRO A 188 -21.28 -8.72 -8.72
N GLY A 189 -20.63 -9.52 -7.87
CA GLY A 189 -21.22 -10.70 -7.27
C GLY A 189 -22.46 -10.39 -6.41
N LYS A 190 -23.31 -11.40 -6.17
CA LYS A 190 -24.45 -11.30 -5.24
C LYS A 190 -24.02 -11.17 -3.77
N ILE A 191 -22.83 -11.69 -3.43
CA ILE A 191 -22.23 -11.62 -2.10
C ILE A 191 -21.28 -10.41 -2.06
N LEU A 192 -21.34 -9.63 -0.99
CA LEU A 192 -20.41 -8.53 -0.78
C LEU A 192 -19.05 -9.07 -0.33
N THR A 193 -18.20 -9.45 -1.28
CA THR A 193 -16.81 -9.84 -1.02
C THR A 193 -15.91 -8.59 -0.89
N PRO A 194 -14.68 -8.70 -0.35
CA PRO A 194 -13.74 -7.57 -0.33
C PRO A 194 -13.43 -7.01 -1.72
N ALA A 195 -13.34 -7.89 -2.73
CA ALA A 195 -13.21 -7.50 -4.13
C ALA A 195 -14.42 -6.68 -4.61
N ALA A 196 -15.64 -7.19 -4.38
CA ALA A 196 -16.87 -6.50 -4.76
C ALA A 196 -17.04 -5.15 -4.04
N LEU A 197 -16.69 -5.06 -2.75
CA LEU A 197 -16.74 -3.80 -2.02
C LEU A 197 -15.78 -2.76 -2.61
N GLN A 198 -14.55 -3.17 -2.93
CA GLN A 198 -13.56 -2.27 -3.53
C GLN A 198 -14.01 -1.76 -4.90
N GLU A 199 -14.65 -2.61 -5.70
CA GLU A 199 -15.22 -2.25 -6.99
C GLU A 199 -16.39 -1.26 -6.86
N ILE A 200 -17.38 -1.57 -6.02
CA ILE A 200 -18.56 -0.71 -5.82
C ILE A 200 -18.13 0.65 -5.24
N ALA A 201 -17.21 0.66 -4.27
CA ALA A 201 -16.70 1.88 -3.67
C ALA A 201 -15.91 2.75 -4.66
N LEU A 202 -15.22 2.14 -5.63
CA LEU A 202 -14.59 2.89 -6.72
C LEU A 202 -15.65 3.58 -7.59
N ASN A 203 -16.69 2.86 -7.99
CA ASN A 203 -17.69 3.39 -8.92
C ASN A 203 -18.65 4.41 -8.27
N GLU A 204 -19.08 4.16 -7.03
CA GLU A 204 -20.11 4.98 -6.38
C GLU A 204 -19.53 6.07 -5.46
N LEU A 205 -18.33 5.85 -4.92
CA LEU A 205 -17.70 6.77 -3.97
C LEU A 205 -16.38 7.37 -4.49
N ASN A 206 -15.89 6.92 -5.65
CA ASN A 206 -14.55 7.26 -6.17
C ASN A 206 -13.44 6.95 -5.16
N PHE A 207 -13.58 5.84 -4.43
CA PHE A 207 -12.58 5.35 -3.49
C PHE A 207 -11.68 4.35 -4.18
N SER A 208 -10.36 4.61 -4.16
CA SER A 208 -9.41 3.59 -4.60
C SER A 208 -9.47 2.37 -3.69
N ALA A 209 -9.09 1.21 -4.22
CA ALA A 209 -8.93 -0.03 -3.46
C ALA A 209 -8.20 0.17 -2.12
N ALA A 210 -7.13 0.96 -2.14
CA ALA A 210 -6.31 1.25 -0.96
C ALA A 210 -7.10 2.01 0.12
N ARG A 211 -7.91 2.99 -0.31
CA ARG A 211 -8.74 3.78 0.60
C ARG A 211 -9.88 2.93 1.15
N THR A 212 -10.56 2.18 0.29
CA THR A 212 -11.67 1.31 0.69
C THR A 212 -11.22 0.31 1.74
N ARG A 213 -10.09 -0.38 1.49
CA ARG A 213 -9.50 -1.31 2.44
C ARG A 213 -9.16 -0.65 3.77
N PHE A 214 -8.45 0.48 3.73
CA PHE A 214 -8.04 1.19 4.94
C PHE A 214 -9.25 1.59 5.81
N ILE A 215 -10.32 2.09 5.19
CA ILE A 215 -11.54 2.46 5.91
C ILE A 215 -12.27 1.21 6.44
N ALA A 216 -12.33 0.12 5.68
CA ALA A 216 -12.91 -1.14 6.13
C ALA A 216 -12.18 -1.72 7.35
N GLU A 217 -10.84 -1.70 7.35
CA GLU A 217 -10.03 -2.09 8.52
C GLU A 217 -10.41 -1.24 9.75
N GLN A 218 -10.58 0.07 9.61
CA GLN A 218 -11.01 0.93 10.72
C GLN A 218 -12.44 0.61 11.22
N LEU A 219 -13.37 0.30 10.30
CA LEU A 219 -14.73 -0.13 10.62
C LEU A 219 -14.76 -1.46 11.39
N TYR A 220 -13.76 -2.32 11.19
CA TYR A 220 -13.57 -3.56 11.96
C TYR A 220 -12.89 -3.31 13.32
N GLU A 221 -11.78 -2.55 13.35
CA GLU A 221 -11.00 -2.29 14.59
C GLU A 221 -11.80 -1.54 15.68
N GLY A 222 -12.84 -0.82 15.27
CA GLY A 222 -13.87 -0.26 16.13
C GLY A 222 -13.69 1.21 16.50
N PHE A 223 -14.81 1.85 16.84
CA PHE A 223 -14.92 3.28 17.17
C PHE A 223 -15.49 3.52 18.55
N ASN A 224 -15.15 4.66 19.15
CA ASN A 224 -15.69 5.07 20.45
C ASN A 224 -17.00 5.84 20.26
N PHE A 225 -18.11 5.27 20.72
CA PHE A 225 -19.46 5.82 20.63
C PHE A 225 -19.93 6.49 21.94
N GLY A 226 -18.99 7.01 22.74
CA GLY A 226 -19.33 7.70 23.99
C GLY A 226 -19.87 6.75 25.06
N THR A 227 -21.10 7.00 25.53
CA THR A 227 -21.79 6.18 26.56
C THR A 227 -22.05 4.77 26.10
N ASP A 228 -22.23 4.56 24.80
CA ASP A 228 -22.63 3.28 24.23
C ASP A 228 -21.42 2.36 23.97
N GLY A 229 -20.24 2.73 24.48
CA GLY A 229 -19.05 1.89 24.45
C GLY A 229 -18.23 2.00 23.16
N THR A 230 -17.56 0.92 22.79
CA THR A 230 -16.71 0.85 21.60
C THR A 230 -16.96 -0.45 20.89
N ALA A 231 -17.21 -0.40 19.59
CA ALA A 231 -17.57 -1.57 18.82
C ALA A 231 -17.06 -1.46 17.38
N GLY A 232 -16.79 -2.61 16.77
CA GLY A 232 -16.65 -2.75 15.33
C GLY A 232 -18.02 -2.69 14.65
N LEU A 233 -18.12 -1.97 13.54
CA LEU A 233 -19.36 -1.83 12.77
C LEU A 233 -19.51 -2.89 11.67
N ILE A 234 -18.39 -3.47 11.22
CA ILE A 234 -18.37 -4.58 10.26
C ILE A 234 -17.51 -5.73 10.81
N ALA A 235 -17.77 -6.94 10.33
CA ALA A 235 -16.91 -8.10 10.60
C ALA A 235 -15.58 -7.99 9.82
N PHE A 236 -14.66 -8.91 10.12
CA PHE A 236 -13.33 -8.95 9.54
C PHE A 236 -13.33 -8.82 7.99
N PRO A 237 -12.68 -7.80 7.41
CA PRO A 237 -12.89 -7.42 6.01
C PRO A 237 -11.99 -8.14 5.00
N HIS A 238 -11.21 -9.15 5.41
CA HIS A 238 -10.30 -9.92 4.55
C HIS A 238 -10.77 -11.36 4.29
N GLY A 239 -11.98 -11.72 4.74
CA GLY A 239 -12.57 -13.04 4.50
C GLY A 239 -13.31 -13.17 3.17
N ASP A 240 -14.05 -14.27 3.01
CA ASP A 240 -14.83 -14.56 1.81
C ASP A 240 -16.02 -13.60 1.62
N SER A 241 -16.50 -13.00 2.71
CA SER A 241 -17.63 -12.08 2.69
C SER A 241 -17.51 -11.00 3.75
N ILE A 242 -18.07 -9.83 3.47
CA ILE A 242 -18.22 -8.72 4.40
C ILE A 242 -19.63 -8.78 4.98
N SER A 243 -19.72 -8.71 6.30
CA SER A 243 -20.97 -8.66 7.04
C SER A 243 -20.98 -7.52 8.06
N LEU A 244 -22.18 -7.16 8.52
CA LEU A 244 -22.36 -6.29 9.68
C LEU A 244 -22.13 -7.09 10.97
N THR A 245 -21.64 -6.43 12.03
CA THR A 245 -21.54 -7.03 13.36
C THR A 245 -22.91 -7.13 14.03
N SER A 246 -23.03 -7.96 15.08
CA SER A 246 -24.24 -8.01 15.91
C SER A 246 -24.57 -6.68 16.62
N GLU A 247 -23.59 -5.79 16.78
CA GLU A 247 -23.75 -4.43 17.36
C GLU A 247 -23.76 -3.32 16.29
N ALA A 248 -23.89 -3.68 15.01
CA ALA A 248 -23.96 -2.71 13.92
C ALA A 248 -25.12 -1.74 14.12
N ARG A 249 -24.88 -0.46 13.83
CA ARG A 249 -25.84 0.64 14.04
C ARG A 249 -26.20 1.26 12.71
N THR A 250 -27.31 1.97 12.61
CA THR A 250 -27.66 2.62 11.35
C THR A 250 -26.69 3.77 11.04
N PRO A 251 -26.41 4.07 9.76
CA PRO A 251 -25.52 5.17 9.38
C PRO A 251 -25.89 6.52 10.03
N GLU A 252 -27.17 6.76 10.29
CA GLU A 252 -27.68 7.96 10.95
C GLU A 252 -27.14 8.10 12.38
N THR A 253 -27.14 7.00 13.13
CA THR A 253 -26.74 6.99 14.56
C THR A 253 -25.24 7.12 14.76
N VAL A 254 -24.42 6.73 13.77
CA VAL A 254 -22.95 6.78 13.85
C VAL A 254 -22.34 7.98 13.15
N ARG A 255 -23.17 8.82 12.51
CA ARG A 255 -22.75 9.98 11.72
C ARG A 255 -21.81 10.93 12.45
N GLU A 256 -22.02 11.15 13.74
CA GLU A 256 -21.22 12.07 14.56
C GLU A 256 -19.85 11.49 14.97
N PHE A 257 -19.68 10.17 14.89
CA PHE A 257 -18.48 9.46 15.33
C PHE A 257 -17.55 9.10 14.18
N LEU A 258 -18.07 9.07 12.95
CA LEU A 258 -17.35 8.71 11.74
C LEU A 258 -16.95 9.96 10.96
N THR A 259 -15.77 9.92 10.32
CA THR A 259 -15.41 10.91 9.31
C THR A 259 -16.30 10.77 8.07
N GLU A 260 -16.37 11.81 7.24
CA GLU A 260 -17.18 11.81 6.01
C GLU A 260 -16.95 10.56 5.13
N TYR A 261 -15.70 10.14 4.94
CA TYR A 261 -15.40 8.97 4.13
C TYR A 261 -15.74 7.64 4.81
N GLN A 262 -15.54 7.54 6.12
CA GLN A 262 -15.93 6.37 6.89
C GLN A 262 -17.44 6.19 6.84
N LEU A 263 -18.19 7.28 7.01
CA LEU A 263 -19.65 7.27 6.92
C LEU A 263 -20.13 6.89 5.52
N LYS A 264 -19.50 7.43 4.45
CA LYS A 264 -19.83 7.06 3.07
C LYS A 264 -19.63 5.57 2.80
N LEU A 265 -18.48 5.01 3.18
CA LEU A 265 -18.23 3.57 2.98
C LEU A 265 -19.15 2.72 3.84
N TYR A 266 -19.35 3.10 5.11
CA TYR A 266 -20.23 2.35 6.01
C TYR A 266 -21.68 2.36 5.54
N GLY A 267 -22.19 3.52 5.11
CA GLY A 267 -23.52 3.65 4.51
C GLY A 267 -23.68 2.75 3.29
N LEU A 268 -22.67 2.72 2.40
CA LEU A 268 -22.66 1.83 1.25
C LEU A 268 -22.75 0.35 1.68
N ILE A 269 -21.88 -0.10 2.58
CA ILE A 269 -21.87 -1.48 3.11
C ILE A 269 -23.23 -1.83 3.72
N HIS A 270 -23.74 -0.95 4.59
CA HIS A 270 -24.99 -1.15 5.29
C HIS A 270 -26.15 -1.32 4.30
N THR A 271 -26.31 -0.39 3.35
CA THR A 271 -27.35 -0.47 2.31
C THR A 271 -27.25 -1.76 1.48
N ARG A 272 -26.04 -2.20 1.09
CA ARG A 272 -25.88 -3.45 0.31
C ARG A 272 -26.30 -4.68 1.08
N LEU A 273 -25.99 -4.72 2.38
CA LEU A 273 -26.30 -5.86 3.23
C LEU A 273 -27.76 -5.88 3.70
N THR A 274 -28.40 -4.73 3.89
CA THR A 274 -29.81 -4.66 4.35
C THR A 274 -30.81 -4.70 3.21
N GLU A 275 -30.57 -4.01 2.10
CA GLU A 275 -31.54 -3.90 0.99
C GLU A 275 -31.35 -4.99 -0.08
N LYS A 276 -30.35 -5.88 0.05
CA LYS A 276 -29.97 -6.91 -0.93
C LYS A 276 -29.89 -6.40 -2.38
N LYS A 277 -29.57 -5.11 -2.56
CA LYS A 277 -29.44 -4.50 -3.88
C LYS A 277 -28.19 -5.02 -4.58
N SER A 278 -28.40 -5.81 -5.62
CA SER A 278 -27.35 -6.15 -6.58
C SER A 278 -26.78 -4.87 -7.18
N ALA A 279 -25.46 -4.78 -7.28
CA ALA A 279 -24.84 -3.65 -7.97
C ALA A 279 -25.14 -3.68 -9.47
N ALA A 280 -25.27 -2.50 -10.05
CA ALA A 280 -25.51 -2.33 -11.46
C ALA A 280 -24.32 -2.91 -12.26
N SER A 281 -24.59 -3.45 -13.44
CA SER A 281 -23.52 -3.81 -14.38
C SER A 281 -22.89 -2.54 -14.94
N TYR A 282 -21.56 -2.49 -15.00
CA TYR A 282 -20.83 -1.33 -15.54
C TYR A 282 -20.19 -1.68 -16.88
N LYS A 283 -20.24 -0.74 -17.82
CA LYS A 283 -19.49 -0.80 -19.09
C LYS A 283 -18.07 -0.33 -18.83
N ILE A 284 -17.11 -1.05 -19.39
CA ILE A 284 -15.69 -0.73 -19.30
C ILE A 284 -15.27 -0.08 -20.62
N ASP A 285 -14.54 1.03 -20.55
CA ASP A 285 -14.13 1.85 -21.70
C ASP A 285 -12.81 1.40 -22.35
N GLY A 286 -12.38 0.15 -22.12
CA GLY A 286 -11.14 -0.40 -22.68
C GLY A 286 -9.85 0.21 -22.13
N THR A 287 -9.92 1.28 -21.33
CA THR A 287 -8.74 1.86 -20.68
C THR A 287 -8.28 0.98 -19.51
N VAL A 288 -6.99 1.00 -19.22
CA VAL A 288 -6.43 0.24 -18.09
C VAL A 288 -6.59 1.07 -16.82
N SER A 289 -7.67 0.85 -16.09
CA SER A 289 -7.98 1.53 -14.82
C SER A 289 -8.09 0.52 -13.66
N ASP A 290 -8.32 1.01 -12.45
CA ASP A 290 -8.65 0.15 -11.29
C ASP A 290 -9.82 -0.80 -11.63
N ALA A 291 -10.91 -0.28 -12.19
CA ALA A 291 -12.10 -1.07 -12.54
C ALA A 291 -11.78 -2.19 -13.55
N THR A 292 -11.03 -1.87 -14.61
CA THR A 292 -10.67 -2.85 -15.65
C THR A 292 -9.76 -3.96 -15.11
N LEU A 293 -8.81 -3.62 -14.23
CA LEU A 293 -7.91 -4.61 -13.64
C LEU A 293 -8.62 -5.51 -12.62
N MET A 294 -9.52 -4.94 -11.82
CA MET A 294 -10.36 -5.72 -10.90
C MET A 294 -11.23 -6.72 -11.66
N ALA A 295 -11.92 -6.27 -12.72
CA ALA A 295 -12.67 -7.12 -13.63
C ALA A 295 -11.82 -8.24 -14.24
N ALA A 296 -10.57 -7.92 -14.61
CA ALA A 296 -9.64 -8.88 -15.17
C ALA A 296 -9.28 -9.95 -14.15
N PHE A 297 -8.96 -9.57 -12.91
CA PHE A 297 -8.63 -10.53 -11.86
C PHE A 297 -9.81 -11.44 -11.51
N ASP A 298 -11.02 -10.91 -11.44
CA ASP A 298 -12.22 -11.71 -11.18
C ASP A 298 -12.45 -12.73 -12.31
N LYS A 299 -12.33 -12.31 -13.58
CA LYS A 299 -12.40 -13.22 -14.74
C LYS A 299 -11.32 -14.31 -14.69
N LEU A 300 -10.16 -13.98 -14.14
CA LEU A 300 -9.03 -14.90 -14.00
C LEU A 300 -9.05 -15.70 -12.70
N GLY A 301 -10.04 -15.50 -11.82
CA GLY A 301 -10.15 -16.20 -10.54
C GLY A 301 -9.03 -15.89 -9.54
N VAL A 302 -8.34 -14.76 -9.70
CA VAL A 302 -7.22 -14.36 -8.83
C VAL A 302 -7.78 -13.57 -7.65
N ASN A 303 -7.53 -13.99 -6.41
CA ASN A 303 -7.86 -13.15 -5.26
C ASN A 303 -6.88 -11.96 -5.16
N TRP A 304 -7.37 -10.77 -5.51
CA TRP A 304 -6.60 -9.55 -5.63
C TRP A 304 -6.82 -8.56 -4.47
N ALA A 305 -7.92 -8.68 -3.73
CA ALA A 305 -8.39 -7.65 -2.79
C ALA A 305 -7.33 -7.25 -1.74
N ASP A 306 -6.52 -8.22 -1.29
CA ASP A 306 -5.51 -7.99 -0.26
C ASP A 306 -4.14 -7.58 -0.79
N VAL A 307 -3.90 -7.71 -2.09
CA VAL A 307 -2.57 -7.54 -2.69
C VAL A 307 -2.55 -6.43 -3.73
N TYR A 308 -3.70 -6.08 -4.29
CA TYR A 308 -3.84 -5.13 -5.38
C TYR A 308 -3.32 -3.73 -5.04
N SER A 309 -3.83 -3.13 -3.98
CA SER A 309 -3.45 -1.77 -3.57
C SER A 309 -1.95 -1.65 -3.29
N VAL A 310 -1.39 -2.66 -2.62
CA VAL A 310 0.04 -2.73 -2.30
C VAL A 310 0.87 -2.96 -3.56
N GLY A 311 0.35 -3.76 -4.50
CA GLY A 311 0.92 -4.00 -5.82
C GLY A 311 1.04 -2.73 -6.65
N ILE A 312 -0.08 -2.04 -6.91
CA ILE A 312 -0.14 -0.79 -7.68
C ILE A 312 0.77 0.27 -7.06
N ALA A 313 0.65 0.52 -5.75
CA ALA A 313 1.48 1.50 -5.06
C ALA A 313 2.98 1.18 -5.20
N SER A 314 3.34 -0.10 -5.17
CA SER A 314 4.72 -0.54 -5.39
C SER A 314 5.20 -0.35 -6.83
N LEU A 315 4.36 -0.61 -7.84
CA LEU A 315 4.71 -0.42 -9.24
C LEU A 315 4.92 1.07 -9.56
N ILE A 316 4.04 1.94 -9.05
CA ILE A 316 4.17 3.41 -9.15
C ILE A 316 5.44 3.88 -8.45
N LYS A 317 5.67 3.44 -7.20
CA LYS A 317 6.87 3.82 -6.42
C LYS A 317 8.17 3.43 -7.12
N ARG A 318 8.18 2.31 -7.85
CA ARG A 318 9.32 1.82 -8.63
C ARG A 318 9.38 2.41 -10.05
N LYS A 319 8.46 3.33 -10.39
CA LYS A 319 8.33 3.96 -11.71
C LYS A 319 8.12 2.96 -12.85
N TYR A 320 7.54 1.79 -12.58
CA TYR A 320 7.20 0.80 -13.63
C TYR A 320 5.92 1.18 -14.36
N ILE A 321 5.02 1.88 -13.66
CA ILE A 321 3.79 2.44 -14.22
C ILE A 321 3.64 3.89 -13.74
N VAL A 322 2.86 4.66 -14.48
CA VAL A 322 2.33 5.95 -14.06
C VAL A 322 0.81 5.88 -14.04
N ALA A 323 0.19 6.61 -13.11
CA ALA A 323 -1.25 6.78 -13.04
C ALA A 323 -1.58 8.22 -13.40
N ALA A 324 -2.22 8.43 -14.56
CA ALA A 324 -2.68 9.73 -15.02
C ALA A 324 -4.21 9.65 -15.18
N GLU A 325 -4.94 10.51 -14.46
CA GLU A 325 -6.40 10.58 -14.53
C GLU A 325 -7.13 9.24 -14.28
N GLY A 326 -6.55 8.37 -13.42
CA GLY A 326 -7.11 7.05 -13.12
C GLY A 326 -6.77 5.96 -14.14
N VAL A 327 -6.02 6.30 -15.20
CA VAL A 327 -5.51 5.36 -16.20
C VAL A 327 -4.06 5.02 -15.92
N TYR A 328 -3.75 3.73 -15.93
CA TYR A 328 -2.41 3.19 -15.79
C TYR A 328 -1.72 3.07 -17.14
N LYS A 329 -0.49 3.58 -17.22
CA LYS A 329 0.38 3.43 -18.39
C LYS A 329 1.72 2.84 -17.94
N VAL A 330 2.22 1.88 -18.71
CA VAL A 330 3.54 1.30 -18.50
C VAL A 330 4.60 2.31 -18.91
N THR A 331 5.65 2.47 -18.10
CA THR A 331 6.77 3.36 -18.42
C THR A 331 7.82 2.65 -19.27
N VAL A 332 8.81 3.39 -19.78
CA VAL A 332 9.97 2.78 -20.47
C VAL A 332 10.68 1.75 -19.59
N LEU A 333 10.84 2.04 -18.29
CA LEU A 333 11.42 1.08 -17.34
C LEU A 333 10.50 -0.13 -17.14
N GLY A 334 9.20 0.09 -16.99
CA GLY A 334 8.22 -1.00 -16.89
C GLY A 334 8.28 -1.92 -18.11
N GLN A 335 8.41 -1.35 -19.31
CA GLN A 335 8.54 -2.11 -20.55
C GLN A 335 9.83 -2.93 -20.56
N ARG A 336 10.98 -2.35 -20.21
CA ARG A 336 12.25 -3.11 -20.09
C ARG A 336 12.15 -4.27 -19.10
N VAL A 337 11.45 -4.07 -17.98
CA VAL A 337 11.19 -5.15 -17.02
C VAL A 337 10.35 -6.25 -17.66
N LEU A 338 9.28 -5.90 -18.39
CA LEU A 338 8.47 -6.89 -19.11
C LEU A 338 9.30 -7.65 -20.15
N ASP A 339 10.08 -6.95 -20.96
CA ASP A 339 10.93 -7.55 -21.99
C ASP A 339 11.98 -8.49 -21.39
N ALA A 340 12.52 -8.15 -20.21
CA ALA A 340 13.45 -9.01 -19.50
C ALA A 340 12.80 -10.28 -18.92
N LEU A 341 11.50 -10.21 -18.57
CA LEU A 341 10.75 -11.32 -17.98
C LEU A 341 10.11 -12.24 -19.01
N ASN A 342 9.70 -11.69 -20.16
CA ASN A 342 9.07 -12.44 -21.24
C ASN A 342 10.06 -13.43 -21.86
N GLY A 343 9.57 -14.56 -22.33
CA GLY A 343 10.36 -15.68 -22.88
C GLY A 343 10.77 -16.71 -21.83
N PHE A 344 11.20 -16.28 -20.64
CA PHE A 344 11.68 -17.20 -19.59
C PHE A 344 10.67 -17.44 -18.46
N PHE A 345 9.92 -16.41 -18.05
CA PHE A 345 9.05 -16.48 -16.87
C PHE A 345 7.57 -16.27 -17.21
N ASP A 346 7.15 -16.63 -18.42
CA ASP A 346 5.78 -16.44 -18.88
C ASP A 346 4.79 -17.31 -18.11
N GLU A 347 5.10 -18.60 -17.97
CA GLU A 347 4.28 -19.51 -17.19
C GLU A 347 4.35 -19.17 -15.69
N VAL A 348 5.54 -18.83 -15.17
CA VAL A 348 5.77 -18.64 -13.73
C VAL A 348 5.07 -17.40 -13.15
N PHE A 349 4.96 -16.31 -13.93
CA PHE A 349 4.27 -15.08 -13.52
C PHE A 349 2.91 -14.89 -14.18
N SER A 350 2.30 -15.98 -14.63
CA SER A 350 0.93 -16.00 -15.14
C SER A 350 -0.11 -15.98 -14.02
N PRO A 351 -1.34 -15.52 -14.29
CA PRO A 351 -2.48 -15.70 -13.39
C PRO A 351 -2.74 -17.16 -13.04
N ALA A 352 -2.56 -18.08 -14.00
CA ALA A 352 -2.73 -19.52 -13.78
C ALA A 352 -1.75 -20.06 -12.74
N ALA A 353 -0.45 -19.78 -12.91
CA ALA A 353 0.56 -20.19 -11.93
C ALA A 353 0.38 -19.50 -10.57
N TYR A 354 -0.11 -18.25 -10.55
CA TYR A 354 -0.44 -17.57 -9.30
C TYR A 354 -1.57 -18.28 -8.55
N ASN A 355 -2.61 -18.72 -9.25
CA ASN A 355 -3.73 -19.45 -8.68
C ASN A 355 -3.34 -20.86 -8.24
N GLU A 356 -2.56 -21.59 -9.03
CA GLU A 356 -2.06 -22.93 -8.70
C GLU A 356 -1.35 -22.93 -7.33
N ILE A 357 -0.36 -22.05 -7.15
CA ILE A 357 0.36 -22.00 -5.88
C ILE A 357 -0.50 -21.47 -4.73
N THR A 358 -1.45 -20.57 -5.00
CA THR A 358 -2.39 -20.09 -3.96
C THR A 358 -3.32 -21.23 -3.51
N ALA A 359 -3.76 -22.10 -4.43
CA ALA A 359 -4.53 -23.29 -4.09
C ALA A 359 -3.69 -24.26 -3.25
N ARG A 360 -2.44 -24.55 -3.66
CA ARG A 360 -1.54 -25.41 -2.88
C ARG A 360 -1.23 -24.85 -1.48
N VAL A 361 -1.10 -23.54 -1.33
CA VAL A 361 -0.95 -22.89 -0.01
C VAL A 361 -2.22 -23.06 0.83
N ARG A 362 -3.41 -23.03 0.22
CA ARG A 362 -4.67 -23.36 0.92
C ARG A 362 -4.71 -24.83 1.36
N ASP A 363 -4.17 -25.73 0.55
CA ASP A 363 -4.07 -27.15 0.94
C ASP A 363 -3.14 -27.34 2.15
N VAL A 364 -2.07 -26.53 2.28
CA VAL A 364 -1.25 -26.47 3.51
C VAL A 364 -2.08 -26.00 4.69
N ALA A 365 -2.87 -24.93 4.53
CA ALA A 365 -3.76 -24.42 5.58
C ALA A 365 -4.75 -25.48 6.08
N GLN A 366 -5.23 -26.35 5.19
CA GLN A 366 -6.13 -27.47 5.51
C GLN A 366 -5.40 -28.72 6.05
N GLY A 367 -4.06 -28.75 6.02
CA GLY A 367 -3.25 -29.90 6.42
C GLY A 367 -3.25 -31.05 5.41
N LEU A 368 -3.62 -30.79 4.16
CA LEU A 368 -3.66 -31.80 3.09
C LEU A 368 -2.27 -32.05 2.47
N VAL A 369 -1.40 -31.05 2.50
CA VAL A 369 -0.03 -31.13 1.93
C VAL A 369 0.97 -30.48 2.87
N ASP A 370 2.21 -30.99 2.87
CA ASP A 370 3.29 -30.38 3.63
C ASP A 370 3.77 -29.08 3.00
N LYS A 371 4.08 -28.10 3.86
CA LYS A 371 4.60 -26.79 3.47
C LYS A 371 5.88 -26.90 2.63
N SER A 372 6.81 -27.76 3.02
CA SER A 372 8.14 -27.89 2.38
C SER A 372 7.98 -28.40 0.95
N SER A 373 7.13 -29.41 0.76
CA SER A 373 6.81 -29.94 -0.57
C SER A 373 6.21 -28.89 -1.52
N VAL A 374 5.38 -27.97 -1.01
CA VAL A 374 4.81 -26.87 -1.80
C VAL A 374 5.90 -25.85 -2.19
N ILE A 375 6.79 -25.52 -1.26
CA ILE A 375 7.89 -24.57 -1.52
C ILE A 375 8.87 -25.15 -2.54
N GLU A 376 9.35 -26.38 -2.32
CA GLU A 376 10.32 -27.07 -3.18
C GLU A 376 9.78 -27.19 -4.60
N SER A 377 8.59 -27.77 -4.75
CA SER A 377 7.98 -28.00 -6.07
C SER A 377 7.78 -26.70 -6.88
N TYR A 378 7.45 -25.58 -6.23
CA TYR A 378 7.35 -24.30 -6.91
C TYR A 378 8.73 -23.70 -7.23
N CYS A 379 9.66 -23.76 -6.28
CA CYS A 379 11.00 -23.20 -6.45
C CYS A 379 11.82 -23.99 -7.47
N ASP A 380 11.62 -25.30 -7.62
CA ASP A 380 12.28 -26.11 -8.64
C ASP A 380 11.85 -25.71 -10.05
N LYS A 381 10.54 -25.57 -10.28
CA LYS A 381 9.98 -25.04 -11.54
C LYS A 381 10.56 -23.64 -11.84
N PHE A 382 10.63 -22.77 -10.83
CA PHE A 382 11.21 -21.43 -10.97
C PHE A 382 12.72 -21.48 -11.26
N ASN A 383 13.47 -22.34 -10.56
CA ASN A 383 14.92 -22.47 -10.68
C ASN A 383 15.32 -22.98 -12.06
N ALA A 384 14.55 -23.89 -12.65
CA ALA A 384 14.75 -24.34 -14.04
C ALA A 384 14.64 -23.16 -15.03
N ALA A 385 13.54 -22.42 -14.98
CA ALA A 385 13.35 -21.21 -15.80
C ALA A 385 14.42 -20.13 -15.52
N PHE A 386 14.84 -20.00 -14.25
CA PHE A 386 15.88 -19.06 -13.86
C PHE A 386 17.25 -19.43 -14.41
N ALA A 387 17.60 -20.72 -14.48
CA ALA A 387 18.88 -21.17 -15.02
C ALA A 387 19.02 -20.78 -16.50
N GLU A 388 17.96 -20.97 -17.29
CA GLU A 388 17.91 -20.54 -18.69
C GLU A 388 18.05 -19.01 -18.82
N ALA A 389 17.31 -18.26 -18.01
CA ALA A 389 17.39 -16.80 -18.01
C ALA A 389 18.79 -16.30 -17.60
N ALA A 390 19.42 -16.92 -16.60
CA ALA A 390 20.75 -16.55 -16.13
C ALA A 390 21.83 -16.80 -17.19
N ALA A 391 21.75 -17.93 -17.91
CA ALA A 391 22.64 -18.23 -19.03
C ALA A 391 22.56 -17.18 -20.14
N SER A 392 21.39 -16.56 -20.35
CA SER A 392 21.18 -15.53 -21.36
C SER A 392 21.93 -14.21 -21.09
N VAL A 393 22.42 -13.98 -19.87
CA VAL A 393 23.01 -12.70 -19.47
C VAL A 393 24.53 -12.68 -19.72
N GLY A 394 25.15 -13.85 -19.92
CA GLY A 394 26.59 -14.02 -20.13
C GLY A 394 27.40 -13.94 -18.83
N GLU A 395 28.44 -14.76 -18.68
CA GLU A 395 29.22 -14.87 -17.44
C GLU A 395 29.96 -13.57 -17.06
N ASP A 396 30.31 -12.74 -18.05
CA ASP A 396 31.00 -11.46 -17.86
C ASP A 396 30.05 -10.30 -17.51
N ALA A 397 28.75 -10.55 -17.37
CA ALA A 397 27.79 -9.50 -17.11
C ALA A 397 28.04 -8.79 -15.78
N ARG A 398 28.28 -7.48 -15.87
CA ARG A 398 28.43 -6.61 -14.71
C ARG A 398 27.18 -5.81 -14.49
N VAL A 399 26.78 -5.71 -13.22
CA VAL A 399 25.66 -4.85 -12.80
C VAL A 399 25.93 -3.41 -13.25
N GLN A 400 25.09 -2.92 -14.16
CA GLN A 400 25.18 -1.55 -14.63
C GLN A 400 24.42 -0.62 -13.69
N ASN A 401 24.79 0.66 -13.67
CA ASN A 401 23.99 1.69 -13.02
C ASN A 401 22.89 2.17 -13.98
N GLU A 402 21.82 2.74 -13.43
CA GLU A 402 20.76 3.35 -14.23
C GLU A 402 21.38 4.33 -15.25
N PRO A 403 21.04 4.22 -16.55
CA PRO A 403 21.56 5.10 -17.59
C PRO A 403 21.32 6.55 -17.20
N VAL A 404 22.38 7.34 -17.24
CA VAL A 404 22.28 8.74 -16.85
C VAL A 404 21.76 9.53 -18.04
N VAL A 405 20.64 10.21 -17.87
CA VAL A 405 20.05 11.03 -18.94
C VAL A 405 20.81 12.35 -19.03
N GLU A 406 21.31 12.68 -20.22
CA GLU A 406 21.93 13.98 -20.47
C GLU A 406 20.86 15.08 -20.41
N SER A 407 21.20 16.19 -19.76
CA SER A 407 20.43 17.41 -19.84
C SER A 407 21.12 18.38 -20.81
N ASP A 408 20.33 19.26 -21.43
CA ASP A 408 20.85 20.39 -22.22
C ASP A 408 21.57 21.44 -21.35
N GLU A 409 21.48 21.33 -20.03
CA GLU A 409 22.11 22.23 -19.07
C GLU A 409 23.63 22.04 -19.02
N VAL A 410 24.38 23.13 -19.17
CA VAL A 410 25.84 23.16 -19.04
C VAL A 410 26.25 23.52 -17.62
N CYS A 411 27.28 22.87 -17.11
CA CYS A 411 27.76 23.13 -15.77
C CYS A 411 28.55 24.45 -15.68
N GLU A 412 28.08 25.35 -14.82
CA GLU A 412 28.70 26.67 -14.57
C GLU A 412 30.14 26.63 -14.03
N LYS A 413 30.59 25.49 -13.46
CA LYS A 413 31.95 25.37 -12.89
C LYS A 413 32.96 24.75 -13.85
N CYS A 414 32.51 23.76 -14.64
CA CYS A 414 33.39 22.89 -15.43
C CYS A 414 33.17 23.06 -16.94
N GLY A 415 32.11 23.74 -17.39
CA GLY A 415 31.72 23.85 -18.80
C GLY A 415 31.23 22.55 -19.44
N ARG A 416 31.29 21.40 -18.74
CA ARG A 416 30.79 20.11 -19.23
C ARG A 416 29.26 20.02 -19.08
N LYS A 417 28.61 19.17 -19.89
CA LYS A 417 27.17 18.89 -19.77
C LYS A 417 26.79 18.40 -18.37
N MET A 418 25.61 18.74 -17.91
CA MET A 418 25.02 18.21 -16.69
C MET A 418 24.18 16.96 -16.99
N LEU A 419 24.17 16.08 -16.00
CA LEU A 419 23.56 14.77 -16.04
C LEU A 419 22.42 14.69 -15.03
N ILE A 420 21.26 14.20 -15.45
CA ILE A 420 20.10 13.99 -14.57
C ILE A 420 20.35 12.74 -13.73
N ARG A 421 20.50 12.91 -12.42
CA ARG A 421 20.70 11.82 -11.46
C ARG A 421 19.58 11.78 -10.43
N HIS A 422 19.34 10.59 -9.87
CA HIS A 422 18.42 10.39 -8.76
C HIS A 422 19.19 10.17 -7.47
N GLY A 423 18.87 10.95 -6.43
CA GLY A 423 19.46 10.83 -5.10
C GLY A 423 18.41 10.68 -4.02
N ARG A 424 18.88 10.62 -2.76
CA ARG A 424 17.99 10.52 -1.58
C ARG A 424 16.98 11.69 -1.46
N TYR A 425 17.28 12.82 -2.10
CA TYR A 425 16.49 14.06 -2.04
C TYR A 425 15.68 14.34 -3.30
N GLY A 426 15.57 13.38 -4.22
CA GLY A 426 14.91 13.53 -5.50
C GLY A 426 15.89 13.64 -6.67
N THR A 427 15.36 14.07 -7.81
CA THR A 427 16.13 14.24 -9.05
C THR A 427 16.96 15.53 -8.99
N PHE A 428 18.21 15.46 -9.43
CA PHE A 428 19.13 16.59 -9.46
C PHE A 428 20.05 16.50 -10.66
N LEU A 429 20.58 17.63 -11.11
CA LEU A 429 21.60 17.71 -12.15
C LEU A 429 22.98 17.60 -11.49
N ALA A 430 23.88 16.80 -12.04
CA ALA A 430 25.28 16.68 -11.61
C ALA A 430 26.23 16.94 -12.80
N CYS A 431 27.38 17.63 -12.63
CA CYS A 431 28.38 17.75 -13.71
C CYS A 431 28.78 16.34 -14.18
N SER A 432 28.81 16.12 -15.50
CA SER A 432 29.33 14.89 -16.11
C SER A 432 30.78 14.59 -15.71
N GLY A 433 31.55 15.63 -15.36
CA GLY A 433 32.91 15.54 -14.86
C GLY A 433 33.08 15.11 -13.40
N TYR A 434 32.05 14.56 -12.75
CA TYR A 434 32.21 13.96 -11.42
C TYR A 434 33.12 12.71 -11.53
N PRO A 435 34.13 12.51 -10.65
CA PRO A 435 34.30 13.14 -9.32
C PRO A 435 35.11 14.45 -9.30
N GLU A 436 35.76 14.85 -10.40
CA GLU A 436 36.61 16.04 -10.49
C GLU A 436 35.80 17.34 -10.27
N CYS A 437 34.60 17.41 -10.86
CA CYS A 437 33.66 18.49 -10.63
C CYS A 437 32.45 17.99 -9.83
N LYS A 438 32.37 18.40 -8.57
CA LYS A 438 31.27 18.05 -7.65
C LYS A 438 30.06 18.98 -7.76
N ASN A 439 29.95 19.77 -8.83
CA ASN A 439 28.83 20.69 -8.99
C ASN A 439 27.51 19.93 -9.18
N ALA A 440 26.50 20.30 -8.40
CA ALA A 440 25.18 19.71 -8.46
C ALA A 440 24.12 20.81 -8.29
N LYS A 441 23.04 20.72 -9.07
CA LYS A 441 21.92 21.66 -9.05
C LYS A 441 20.60 20.90 -8.90
N PRO A 442 19.56 21.50 -8.28
CA PRO A 442 18.22 20.93 -8.33
C PRO A 442 17.76 20.76 -9.78
N TYR A 443 17.18 19.60 -10.13
CA TYR A 443 16.54 19.44 -11.44
C TYR A 443 15.13 20.03 -11.38
N LEU A 444 14.85 20.92 -12.31
CA LEU A 444 13.53 21.48 -12.55
C LEU A 444 13.00 20.82 -13.82
N GLU A 445 11.94 20.02 -13.71
CA GLU A 445 11.33 19.35 -14.86
C GLU A 445 10.51 20.38 -15.64
N PRO A 446 10.86 20.71 -16.90
CA PRO A 446 10.11 21.69 -17.68
C PRO A 446 8.72 21.17 -18.01
N LEU A 447 7.73 22.05 -17.94
CA LEU A 447 6.36 21.79 -18.35
C LEU A 447 6.05 22.53 -19.64
N GLU A 448 5.11 21.98 -20.42
CA GLU A 448 4.62 22.61 -21.65
C GLU A 448 3.77 23.85 -21.36
N GLN A 449 3.19 23.94 -20.16
CA GLN A 449 2.33 25.04 -19.77
C GLN A 449 3.12 26.32 -19.48
N SER A 450 2.53 27.45 -19.86
CA SER A 450 3.12 28.78 -19.66
C SER A 450 2.78 29.37 -18.30
N CYS A 451 3.66 30.21 -17.79
CA CYS A 451 3.47 30.91 -16.53
C CYS A 451 2.36 31.94 -16.70
N PRO A 452 1.33 31.93 -15.83
CA PRO A 452 0.23 32.89 -15.94
C PRO A 452 0.64 34.33 -15.59
N LYS A 453 1.80 34.54 -14.96
CA LYS A 453 2.30 35.87 -14.55
C LYS A 453 3.16 36.54 -15.63
N CYS A 454 4.03 35.78 -16.31
CA CYS A 454 5.01 36.34 -17.24
C CYS A 454 5.07 35.65 -18.61
N GLY A 455 4.26 34.60 -18.85
CA GLY A 455 4.31 33.82 -20.08
C GLY A 455 5.49 32.87 -20.22
N GLY A 456 6.51 32.96 -19.35
CA GLY A 456 7.67 32.05 -19.34
C GLY A 456 7.33 30.60 -18.98
N ARG A 457 8.23 29.65 -19.19
CA ARG A 457 7.96 28.22 -18.98
C ARG A 457 7.72 27.88 -17.50
N LEU A 458 6.70 27.06 -17.22
CA LEU A 458 6.51 26.48 -15.88
C LEU A 458 7.44 25.28 -15.69
N MET A 459 7.84 25.08 -14.44
CA MET A 459 8.73 24.03 -14.02
C MET A 459 8.11 23.28 -12.84
N LYS A 460 8.33 21.98 -12.78
CA LYS A 460 7.87 21.11 -11.69
C LYS A 460 9.03 20.72 -10.79
N ARG A 461 8.81 20.81 -9.47
CA ARG A 461 9.79 20.43 -8.46
C ARG A 461 9.17 19.57 -7.37
N THR A 462 9.84 18.46 -7.04
CA THR A 462 9.40 17.53 -6.00
C THR A 462 10.30 17.66 -4.76
N LEU A 463 9.70 17.88 -3.59
CA LEU A 463 10.40 18.00 -2.30
C LEU A 463 10.60 16.63 -1.61
N ASN A 464 11.46 16.58 -0.58
CA ASN A 464 11.84 15.39 0.19
C ASN A 464 10.69 14.52 0.75
N ARG A 465 9.46 15.04 0.84
CA ARG A 465 8.27 14.30 1.32
C ARG A 465 7.31 13.90 0.19
N GLY A 466 7.75 13.94 -1.07
CA GLY A 466 6.91 13.69 -2.24
C GLY A 466 5.91 14.81 -2.54
N ARG A 467 6.06 15.97 -1.89
CA ARG A 467 5.22 17.15 -2.14
C ARG A 467 5.76 17.87 -3.38
N THR A 468 4.92 18.00 -4.39
CA THR A 468 5.26 18.68 -5.64
C THR A 468 4.74 20.11 -5.61
N PHE A 469 5.53 21.04 -6.14
CA PHE A 469 5.10 22.39 -6.44
C PHE A 469 5.55 22.78 -7.84
N TYR A 470 4.92 23.79 -8.38
CA TYR A 470 5.12 24.30 -9.74
C TYR A 470 5.56 25.75 -9.65
N CYS A 471 6.64 26.10 -10.34
CA CYS A 471 7.19 27.45 -10.32
C CYS A 471 7.59 27.90 -11.71
N CYS A 472 7.63 29.21 -11.94
CA CYS A 472 8.18 29.73 -13.20
C CYS A 472 9.72 29.70 -13.15
N ALA A 473 10.35 29.45 -14.30
CA ALA A 473 11.80 29.59 -14.43
C ALA A 473 12.27 31.06 -14.43
N ALA A 474 11.43 31.98 -14.89
CA ALA A 474 11.80 33.38 -15.14
C ALA A 474 11.29 34.39 -14.11
N CYS A 475 10.29 34.03 -13.29
CA CYS A 475 9.73 34.92 -12.27
C CYS A 475 9.43 34.18 -10.95
N ASP A 476 9.00 34.94 -9.95
CA ASP A 476 8.65 34.51 -8.60
C ASP A 476 7.33 33.70 -8.49
N PHE A 477 6.67 33.39 -9.60
CA PHE A 477 5.43 32.62 -9.58
C PHE A 477 5.67 31.21 -9.02
N MET A 478 4.88 30.85 -8.00
CA MET A 478 4.88 29.52 -7.39
C MET A 478 3.47 29.11 -6.96
N THR A 479 3.12 27.85 -7.22
CA THR A 479 1.86 27.25 -6.80
C THR A 479 2.03 25.79 -6.41
N TRP A 480 1.14 25.32 -5.54
CA TRP A 480 1.01 23.90 -5.19
C TRP A 480 -0.02 23.17 -6.04
N ASP A 481 -0.83 23.93 -6.77
CA ASP A 481 -1.89 23.38 -7.62
C ASP A 481 -1.33 22.99 -8.98
N GLU A 482 -1.83 21.90 -9.52
CA GLU A 482 -1.32 21.29 -10.75
C GLU A 482 -1.75 22.10 -11.98
N PRO A 483 -0.80 22.58 -12.82
CA PRO A 483 -1.14 23.20 -14.09
C PRO A 483 -1.78 22.16 -15.01
N GLN A 484 -2.79 22.58 -15.74
CA GLN A 484 -3.56 21.73 -16.65
C GLN A 484 -3.14 21.99 -18.09
N SER A 485 -3.34 21.01 -18.97
CA SER A 485 -3.13 21.14 -20.40
C SER A 485 -4.05 22.19 -21.04
N MET A 486 -5.23 22.42 -20.46
CA MET A 486 -6.18 23.41 -20.94
C MET A 486 -5.79 24.85 -20.54
N THR A 487 -6.08 25.79 -21.43
CA THR A 487 -5.94 27.23 -21.21
C THR A 487 -7.30 27.87 -20.95
N CYS A 488 -7.30 29.01 -20.27
CA CYS A 488 -8.51 29.80 -20.03
C CYS A 488 -9.07 30.29 -21.37
N ASN A 489 -10.35 30.03 -21.62
CA ASN A 489 -11.06 30.46 -22.81
C ASN A 489 -11.21 31.99 -22.94
N VAL A 490 -11.02 32.76 -21.87
CA VAL A 490 -11.14 34.22 -21.89
C VAL A 490 -9.80 34.93 -22.09
N CYS A 491 -8.75 34.49 -21.38
CA CYS A 491 -7.47 35.21 -21.39
C CYS A 491 -6.28 34.37 -21.87
N GLY A 492 -6.49 33.12 -22.27
CA GLY A 492 -5.44 32.21 -22.74
C GLY A 492 -4.45 31.73 -21.66
N ALA A 493 -4.56 32.20 -20.42
CA ALA A 493 -3.66 31.79 -19.35
C ALA A 493 -3.86 30.32 -18.95
N THR A 494 -2.79 29.66 -18.51
CA THR A 494 -2.82 28.29 -17.98
C THR A 494 -3.85 28.14 -16.86
N MET A 495 -4.67 27.09 -16.95
CA MET A 495 -5.60 26.69 -15.90
C MET A 495 -4.91 25.82 -14.85
N PHE A 496 -5.35 25.91 -13.61
CA PHE A 496 -4.82 25.13 -12.49
C PHE A 496 -5.93 24.33 -11.83
N ALA A 497 -5.61 23.14 -11.33
CA ALA A 497 -6.54 22.29 -10.59
C ALA A 497 -6.22 22.30 -9.09
N HIS A 498 -7.13 22.85 -8.30
CA HIS A 498 -7.07 22.73 -6.85
C HIS A 498 -7.74 21.43 -6.41
N ARG A 499 -6.96 20.53 -5.81
CA ARG A 499 -7.49 19.26 -5.29
C ARG A 499 -7.89 19.41 -3.83
N PHE A 500 -9.17 19.20 -3.55
CA PHE A 500 -9.66 19.02 -2.19
C PHE A 500 -9.40 17.59 -1.72
N LYS A 501 -9.45 17.40 -0.40
CA LYS A 501 -9.52 16.05 0.16
C LYS A 501 -10.86 15.44 -0.25
N ASP A 502 -11.98 16.03 0.18
CA ASP A 502 -13.29 15.38 0.16
C ASP A 502 -14.21 15.76 -1.02
N ARG A 503 -13.73 16.52 -2.01
CA ARG A 503 -14.55 17.02 -3.14
C ARG A 503 -13.81 16.96 -4.47
N ALA A 504 -14.57 17.04 -5.57
CA ALA A 504 -14.03 17.13 -6.92
C ALA A 504 -13.05 18.32 -7.06
N PRO A 505 -12.00 18.18 -7.89
CA PRO A 505 -11.05 19.26 -8.12
C PRO A 505 -11.75 20.49 -8.67
N MET A 506 -11.33 21.66 -8.21
CA MET A 506 -11.81 22.95 -8.71
C MET A 506 -10.77 23.53 -9.64
N PHE A 507 -11.17 23.72 -10.89
CA PHE A 507 -10.34 24.37 -11.90
C PHE A 507 -10.46 25.88 -11.78
N TYR A 508 -9.35 26.59 -11.99
CA TYR A 508 -9.34 28.05 -11.98
C TYR A 508 -8.27 28.62 -12.90
N CYS A 509 -8.51 29.82 -13.42
CA CYS A 509 -7.56 30.53 -14.25
C CYS A 509 -6.36 31.01 -13.42
N GLY A 510 -5.14 30.78 -13.91
CA GLY A 510 -3.92 31.25 -13.23
C GLY A 510 -3.72 32.75 -13.25
N ASN A 511 -4.35 33.47 -14.20
CA ASN A 511 -4.29 34.93 -14.27
C ASN A 511 -5.25 35.53 -13.24
N GLU A 512 -4.71 36.13 -12.17
CA GLU A 512 -5.50 36.73 -11.09
C GLU A 512 -6.44 37.86 -11.56
N ASN A 513 -6.13 38.53 -12.67
CA ASN A 513 -6.89 39.63 -13.22
C ASN A 513 -7.95 39.20 -14.26
N CYS A 514 -8.09 37.90 -14.53
CA CYS A 514 -9.06 37.41 -15.49
C CYS A 514 -10.50 37.56 -14.95
N SER A 515 -11.45 37.93 -15.81
CA SER A 515 -12.87 38.03 -15.43
C SER A 515 -13.46 36.73 -14.88
N THR A 516 -12.93 35.57 -15.29
CA THR A 516 -13.31 34.25 -14.73
C THR A 516 -12.94 34.08 -13.25
N ARG A 517 -12.10 34.97 -12.71
CA ARG A 517 -11.69 35.00 -11.29
C ARG A 517 -12.56 35.91 -10.45
N THR A 518 -13.38 36.77 -11.05
CA THR A 518 -14.29 37.66 -10.30
C THR A 518 -15.28 36.83 -9.49
N ASN A 519 -15.32 37.04 -8.17
CA ASN A 519 -16.14 36.27 -7.21
C ASN A 519 -15.91 34.74 -7.20
N HIS A 520 -14.83 34.26 -7.81
CA HIS A 520 -14.55 32.83 -7.86
C HIS A 520 -14.21 32.29 -6.46
N PRO A 521 -14.80 31.15 -6.01
CA PRO A 521 -14.57 30.60 -4.66
C PRO A 521 -13.08 30.37 -4.33
N MET A 522 -12.29 30.04 -5.35
CA MET A 522 -10.85 29.83 -5.23
C MET A 522 -10.06 31.05 -4.69
N ASN A 523 -10.54 32.28 -4.88
CA ASN A 523 -9.85 33.48 -4.38
C ASN A 523 -9.66 33.43 -2.86
N LYS A 524 -10.69 32.99 -2.13
CA LYS A 524 -10.63 32.85 -0.67
C LYS A 524 -9.62 31.78 -0.23
N ILE A 525 -9.48 30.71 -1.00
CA ILE A 525 -8.55 29.61 -0.73
C ILE A 525 -7.11 30.08 -0.95
N LEU A 526 -6.83 30.70 -2.09
CA LEU A 526 -5.50 31.23 -2.42
C LEU A 526 -5.05 32.30 -1.42
N ALA A 527 -5.95 33.20 -1.01
CA ALA A 527 -5.66 34.20 0.01
C ALA A 527 -5.24 33.56 1.35
N ARG A 528 -5.95 32.52 1.80
CA ARG A 528 -5.60 31.75 3.01
C ARG A 528 -4.23 31.06 2.90
N LEU A 529 -3.90 30.52 1.72
CA LEU A 529 -2.61 29.88 1.45
C LEU A 529 -1.47 30.90 1.47
N LYS A 530 -1.63 32.05 0.80
CA LYS A 530 -0.67 33.17 0.82
C LYS A 530 -0.41 33.62 2.26
N HIS A 531 -1.47 33.88 3.05
CA HIS A 531 -1.36 34.28 4.44
C HIS A 531 -0.60 33.26 5.32
N ARG A 532 -0.89 31.95 5.17
CA ARG A 532 -0.16 30.89 5.88
C ARG A 532 1.32 30.82 5.47
N SER A 533 1.65 31.14 4.22
CA SER A 533 3.02 31.18 3.73
C SER A 533 3.78 32.36 4.34
N GLU A 534 3.16 33.54 4.39
CA GLU A 534 3.70 34.76 5.02
C GLU A 534 4.08 34.51 6.48
N ILE A 535 3.16 33.94 7.28
CA ILE A 535 3.39 33.62 8.70
C ILE A 535 4.57 32.64 8.86
N ARG A 536 4.71 31.66 7.97
CA ARG A 536 5.82 30.71 8.02
C ARG A 536 7.15 31.35 7.66
N ARG A 537 7.16 32.30 6.74
CA ARG A 537 8.35 33.05 6.36
C ARG A 537 8.81 33.92 7.53
N GLN A 538 7.90 34.70 8.12
CA GLN A 538 8.17 35.51 9.31
C GLN A 538 8.73 34.66 10.46
N ARG A 539 8.13 33.50 10.76
CA ARG A 539 8.65 32.59 11.80
C ARG A 539 10.05 32.02 11.53
N LYS A 540 10.45 31.89 10.26
CA LYS A 540 11.80 31.45 9.90
C LYS A 540 12.81 32.58 10.02
N GLU A 541 12.42 33.78 9.59
CA GLU A 541 13.24 35.00 9.69
C GLU A 541 13.46 35.40 11.16
N SER A 542 12.49 35.14 12.06
CA SER A 542 12.66 35.35 13.51
C SER A 542 13.44 34.24 14.24
N ALA A 543 13.76 33.14 13.56
CA ALA A 543 14.46 31.98 14.13
C ALA A 543 15.86 31.76 13.54
N GLN A 544 16.24 32.56 12.55
CA GLN A 544 17.61 32.79 12.08
C GLN A 544 18.18 34.01 12.79
#